data_AF-A0A8I0SWP3-F1
#
_entry.id   AF-A0A8I0SWP3-F1
#
_cell.length_a   1.000
_cell.length_b   1.000
_cell.length_c   1.000
_cell.angle_alpha   90.00
_cell.angle_beta   90.00
_cell.angle_gamma   90.00
#
_symmetry.space_group_name_H-M   'P 1'
#
loop_
_entity.id
_entity.type
_entity.pdbx_description
1 polymer ?
#
loop_
_entity_poly.entity_id
_entity_poly.type
_entity_poly.pdbx_seq_one_letter_code
_entity_poly.pdbx_strand_id
1 'polypeptide(L)'
;MSLPNRPKTLDSAIEIIEILYENLVNDTASMQDAEGLIQTTKKASENLLQAVENILTTVGQVKKIAGQTKLLAINAGIEAAQAGKSGRGFLVVAEEVKELSKQTSAATTAISREIQEIQLAANETAASLKMITKRLDEVKDSNYKIFDILERMH
;
A
#
# COMPACT_ATOMS: atom_id res chain seq x y z
N MET A 1 -28.99 27.27 64.47
CA MET A 1 -29.33 25.85 64.28
C MET A 1 -29.25 25.60 62.78
N SER A 2 -28.05 25.29 62.28
CA SER A 2 -27.75 25.20 60.85
C SER A 2 -27.64 23.73 60.47
N LEU A 3 -28.50 23.29 59.56
CA LEU A 3 -28.45 21.96 58.98
C LEU A 3 -27.17 21.78 58.14
N PRO A 4 -26.59 20.57 58.11
CA PRO A 4 -25.33 20.30 57.42
C PRO A 4 -25.55 20.34 55.90
N ASN A 5 -24.79 21.19 55.22
CA ASN A 5 -24.81 21.36 53.77
C ASN A 5 -23.83 20.37 53.11
N ARG A 6 -24.22 19.10 52.93
CA ARG A 6 -23.68 18.14 51.95
C ARG A 6 -24.81 17.17 51.57
N PRO A 7 -25.18 16.95 50.28
CA PRO A 7 -24.30 16.23 49.34
C PRO A 7 -24.43 16.55 47.82
N LYS A 8 -24.97 17.69 47.37
CA LYS A 8 -25.11 17.95 45.91
C LYS A 8 -23.81 17.87 45.10
N THR A 9 -22.63 18.00 45.72
CA THR A 9 -21.34 17.95 45.03
C THR A 9 -20.73 16.55 44.96
N LEU A 10 -21.10 15.63 45.86
CA LEU A 10 -20.55 14.28 45.87
C LEU A 10 -21.30 13.38 44.88
N ASP A 11 -22.63 13.48 44.88
CA ASP A 11 -23.47 12.74 43.92
C ASP A 11 -23.13 13.13 42.47
N SER A 12 -22.93 14.42 42.21
CA SER A 12 -22.46 14.90 40.90
C SER A 12 -21.04 14.45 40.55
N ALA A 13 -20.15 14.26 41.54
CA ALA A 13 -18.81 13.76 41.27
C ALA A 13 -18.82 12.27 40.90
N ILE A 14 -19.67 11.48 41.54
CA ILE A 14 -19.87 10.06 41.21
C ILE A 14 -20.45 9.92 39.79
N GLU A 15 -21.47 10.71 39.45
CA GLU A 15 -22.06 10.73 38.10
C GLU A 15 -21.03 11.07 37.01
N ILE A 16 -20.15 12.06 37.25
CA ILE A 16 -19.06 12.41 36.32
C ILE A 16 -18.07 11.24 36.16
N ILE A 17 -17.71 10.56 37.26
CA ILE A 17 -16.78 9.41 37.22
C ILE A 17 -17.38 8.25 36.41
N GLU A 18 -18.68 7.97 36.57
CA GLU A 18 -19.37 6.93 35.79
C GLU A 18 -19.36 7.25 34.30
N ILE A 19 -19.64 8.50 33.92
CA ILE A 19 -19.57 8.95 32.50
C ILE A 19 -18.14 8.84 31.97
N LEU A 20 -17.13 9.22 32.76
CA LEU A 20 -15.72 9.11 32.35
C LEU A 20 -15.31 7.64 32.15
N TYR A 21 -15.78 6.74 33.01
CA TYR A 21 -15.52 5.31 32.89
C TYR A 21 -16.17 4.74 31.62
N GLU A 22 -17.44 5.09 31.35
CA GLU A 22 -18.15 4.67 30.13
C GLU A 22 -17.43 5.15 28.86
N ASN A 23 -17.04 6.43 28.82
CA ASN A 23 -16.28 6.99 27.70
C ASN A 23 -14.94 6.26 27.48
N LEU A 24 -14.23 5.91 28.56
CA LEU A 24 -12.95 5.21 28.48
C LEU A 24 -13.08 3.79 27.93
N VAL A 25 -14.15 3.08 28.30
CA VAL A 25 -14.49 1.77 27.74
C VAL A 25 -14.79 1.89 26.25
N ASN A 26 -15.58 2.90 25.86
CA ASN A 26 -15.90 3.17 24.45
C ASN A 26 -14.64 3.54 23.62
N ASP A 27 -13.73 4.33 24.18
CA ASP A 27 -12.46 4.69 23.55
C ASP A 27 -11.59 3.44 23.35
N THR A 28 -11.51 2.56 24.37
CA THR A 28 -10.75 1.31 24.27
C THR A 28 -11.28 0.40 23.17
N ALA A 29 -12.61 0.29 23.04
CA ALA A 29 -13.24 -0.48 21.96
C ALA A 29 -12.92 0.13 20.58
N SER A 30 -13.08 1.45 20.44
CA SER A 30 -12.78 2.18 19.20
C SER A 30 -11.30 2.04 18.78
N MET A 31 -10.39 1.96 19.75
CA MET A 31 -8.98 1.74 19.49
C MET A 31 -8.67 0.32 19.01
N GLN A 32 -9.36 -0.70 19.54
CA GLN A 32 -9.24 -2.07 19.06
C GLN A 32 -9.72 -2.20 17.61
N ASP A 33 -10.83 -1.53 17.28
CA ASP A 33 -11.35 -1.47 15.91
C ASP A 33 -10.34 -0.78 14.97
N ALA A 34 -9.77 0.35 15.40
CA ALA A 34 -8.74 1.06 14.65
C ALA A 34 -7.49 0.19 14.43
N GLU A 35 -7.05 -0.57 15.43
CA GLU A 35 -5.94 -1.51 15.32
C GLU A 35 -6.25 -2.62 14.29
N GLY A 36 -7.46 -3.19 14.31
CA GLY A 36 -7.92 -4.17 13.34
C GLY A 36 -7.92 -3.63 11.90
N LEU A 37 -8.39 -2.40 11.71
CA LEU A 37 -8.36 -1.72 10.42
C LEU A 37 -6.93 -1.51 9.93
N ILE A 38 -6.03 -1.04 10.79
CA ILE A 38 -4.62 -0.83 10.46
C ILE A 38 -3.94 -2.13 10.02
N GLN A 39 -4.16 -3.24 10.74
CA GLN A 39 -3.59 -4.53 10.35
C GLN A 39 -4.13 -4.99 8.99
N THR A 40 -5.43 -4.80 8.74
CA THR A 40 -6.05 -5.14 7.46
C THR A 40 -5.48 -4.30 6.32
N THR A 41 -5.35 -2.98 6.49
CA THR A 41 -4.76 -2.09 5.49
C THR A 41 -3.27 -2.37 5.28
N LYS A 42 -2.53 -2.69 6.35
CA LYS A 42 -1.12 -3.08 6.27
C LYS A 42 -0.95 -4.33 5.41
N LYS A 43 -1.75 -5.37 5.65
CA LYS A 43 -1.74 -6.60 4.86
C LYS A 43 -2.11 -6.34 3.39
N ALA A 44 -3.07 -5.46 3.13
CA ALA A 44 -3.42 -5.06 1.76
C ALA A 44 -2.25 -4.35 1.05
N SER A 45 -1.54 -3.46 1.75
CA SER A 45 -0.34 -2.79 1.24
C SER A 45 0.80 -3.77 0.95
N GLU A 46 1.05 -4.75 1.83
CA GLU A 46 2.04 -5.81 1.61
C GLU A 46 1.69 -6.68 0.39
N ASN A 47 0.42 -7.08 0.25
CA ASN A 47 -0.05 -7.82 -0.92
C ASN A 47 0.12 -7.01 -2.22
N LEU A 48 -0.15 -5.70 -2.18
CA LEU A 48 0.03 -4.81 -3.32
C LEU A 48 1.50 -4.73 -3.74
N LEU A 49 2.42 -4.58 -2.78
CA LEU A 49 3.85 -4.59 -3.05
C LEU A 49 4.32 -5.91 -3.68
N GLN A 50 3.81 -7.05 -3.20
CA GLN A 50 4.10 -8.35 -3.80
C GLN A 50 3.57 -8.48 -5.24
N ALA A 51 2.36 -8.00 -5.49
CA ALA A 51 1.77 -7.99 -6.83
C ALA A 51 2.59 -7.10 -7.79
N VAL A 52 3.05 -5.94 -7.32
CA VAL A 52 3.93 -5.04 -8.06
C VAL A 52 5.24 -5.72 -8.45
N GLU A 53 5.88 -6.44 -7.54
CA GLU A 53 7.12 -7.19 -7.82
C GLU A 53 6.91 -8.28 -8.90
N ASN A 54 5.80 -9.01 -8.82
CA ASN A 54 5.45 -10.03 -9.81
C ASN A 54 5.21 -9.41 -11.21
N ILE A 55 4.56 -8.24 -11.25
CA ILE A 55 4.36 -7.49 -12.49
C ILE A 55 5.70 -7.04 -13.07
N LEU A 56 6.59 -6.46 -12.25
CA LEU A 56 7.92 -6.03 -12.70
C LEU A 56 8.74 -7.19 -13.28
N THR A 57 8.66 -8.36 -12.65
CA THR A 57 9.31 -9.58 -13.15
C THR A 57 8.78 -9.96 -14.54
N THR A 58 7.45 -9.97 -14.70
CA THR A 58 6.79 -10.28 -15.97
C THR A 58 7.13 -9.25 -17.06
N VAL A 59 7.08 -7.96 -16.73
CA VAL A 59 7.45 -6.86 -17.63
C VAL A 59 8.91 -6.98 -18.06
N GLY A 60 9.81 -7.36 -17.15
CA GLY A 60 11.21 -7.63 -17.46
C GLY A 60 11.39 -8.79 -18.45
N GLN A 61 10.62 -9.87 -18.30
CA GLN A 61 10.61 -10.99 -19.24
C GLN A 61 10.10 -10.56 -20.63
N VAL A 62 9.00 -9.81 -20.71
CA VAL A 62 8.47 -9.30 -21.99
C VAL A 62 9.48 -8.38 -22.67
N LYS A 63 10.17 -7.52 -21.92
CA LYS A 63 11.24 -6.66 -22.45
C LYS A 63 12.41 -7.47 -23.00
N LYS A 64 12.80 -8.56 -22.32
CA LYS A 64 13.82 -9.49 -22.82
C LYS A 64 13.38 -10.17 -24.12
N ILE A 65 12.14 -10.66 -24.19
CA ILE A 65 11.56 -11.27 -25.39
C ILE A 65 11.58 -10.27 -26.54
N ALA A 66 11.10 -9.04 -26.32
CA ALA A 66 11.11 -7.99 -27.33
C ALA A 66 12.54 -7.68 -27.84
N GLY A 67 13.53 -7.68 -26.96
CA GLY A 67 14.94 -7.55 -27.34
C GLY A 67 15.44 -8.71 -28.21
N GLN A 68 15.08 -9.95 -27.86
CA GLN A 68 15.44 -11.14 -28.65
C GLN A 68 14.73 -11.15 -30.02
N THR A 69 13.43 -10.83 -30.05
CA THR A 69 12.65 -10.73 -31.29
C THR A 69 13.21 -9.65 -32.20
N LYS A 70 13.66 -8.51 -31.65
CA LYS A 70 14.35 -7.47 -32.41
C LYS A 70 15.63 -8.00 -33.07
N LEU A 71 16.45 -8.77 -32.34
CA LEU A 71 17.67 -9.36 -32.90
C LEU A 71 17.36 -10.40 -33.98
N LEU A 72 16.37 -11.26 -33.75
CA LEU A 72 15.91 -12.22 -34.76
C LEU A 72 15.41 -11.53 -36.03
N ALA A 73 14.66 -10.43 -35.89
CA ALA A 73 14.18 -9.63 -37.02
C ALA A 73 15.32 -8.97 -37.79
N ILE A 74 16.36 -8.49 -37.10
CA ILE A 74 17.56 -7.95 -37.76
C ILE A 74 18.26 -9.04 -38.57
N ASN A 75 18.48 -10.22 -38.00
CA ASN A 75 19.08 -11.35 -38.72
C ASN A 75 18.20 -11.72 -39.93
N ALA A 76 16.89 -11.92 -39.74
CA ALA A 76 16.00 -12.21 -40.87
C ALA A 76 16.06 -11.15 -41.99
N GLY A 77 16.23 -9.87 -41.65
CA GLY A 77 16.43 -8.79 -42.62
C GLY A 77 17.74 -8.88 -43.40
N ILE A 78 18.84 -9.29 -42.74
CA ILE A 78 20.15 -9.49 -43.39
C ILE A 78 20.06 -10.64 -44.41
N GLU A 79 19.51 -11.79 -44.00
CA GLU A 79 19.34 -12.96 -44.84
C GLU A 79 18.38 -12.66 -46.02
N ALA A 80 17.31 -11.89 -45.78
CA ALA A 80 16.40 -11.44 -46.82
C ALA A 80 17.08 -10.51 -47.84
N ALA A 81 17.95 -9.60 -47.38
CA ALA A 81 18.74 -8.75 -48.27
C ALA A 81 19.73 -9.57 -49.11
N GLN A 82 20.34 -10.61 -48.52
CA GLN A 82 21.27 -11.52 -49.20
C GLN A 82 20.58 -12.34 -50.30
N ALA A 83 19.31 -12.70 -50.12
CA ALA A 83 18.49 -13.38 -51.14
C ALA A 83 18.06 -12.46 -52.31
N GLY A 84 18.41 -11.17 -52.28
CA GLY A 84 18.18 -10.23 -53.38
C GLY A 84 16.70 -10.06 -53.73
N LYS A 85 16.33 -10.25 -55.01
CA LYS A 85 14.94 -10.07 -55.47
C LYS A 85 13.97 -11.05 -54.81
N SER A 86 14.41 -12.27 -54.51
CA SER A 86 13.58 -13.31 -53.90
C SER A 86 13.26 -13.05 -52.43
N GLY A 87 14.08 -12.24 -51.74
CA GLY A 87 13.92 -11.93 -50.32
C GLY A 87 13.11 -10.67 -50.01
N ARG A 88 12.65 -9.91 -51.01
CA ARG A 88 11.98 -8.61 -50.78
C ARG A 88 10.75 -8.69 -49.87
N GLY A 89 9.91 -9.73 -50.04
CA GLY A 89 8.74 -9.93 -49.18
C GLY A 89 9.12 -10.23 -47.73
N PHE A 90 10.15 -11.06 -47.53
CA PHE A 90 10.68 -11.36 -46.20
C PHE A 90 11.33 -10.15 -45.53
N LEU A 91 11.96 -9.26 -46.30
CA LEU A 91 12.56 -8.04 -45.78
C LEU A 91 11.49 -7.11 -45.16
N VAL A 92 10.35 -6.94 -45.82
CA VAL A 92 9.24 -6.12 -45.28
C VAL A 92 8.73 -6.71 -43.97
N VAL A 93 8.53 -8.02 -43.90
CA VAL A 93 8.10 -8.70 -42.67
C VAL A 93 9.14 -8.52 -41.55
N ALA A 94 10.42 -8.65 -41.86
CA ALA A 94 11.50 -8.46 -40.89
C ALA A 94 11.53 -7.02 -40.34
N GLU A 95 11.30 -6.01 -41.18
CA GLU A 95 11.21 -4.61 -40.75
C GLU A 95 10.00 -4.36 -39.84
N GLU A 96 8.83 -4.93 -40.18
CA GLU A 96 7.62 -4.80 -39.37
C GLU A 96 7.78 -5.45 -37.99
N VAL A 97 8.35 -6.67 -37.94
CA VAL A 97 8.63 -7.36 -36.67
C VAL A 97 9.63 -6.57 -35.81
N LYS A 98 10.64 -5.94 -36.44
CA LYS A 98 11.61 -5.08 -35.74
C LYS A 98 10.92 -3.87 -35.11
N GLU A 99 9.99 -3.22 -35.82
CA GLU A 99 9.26 -2.07 -35.29
C GLU A 99 8.28 -2.47 -34.18
N LEU A 100 7.53 -3.56 -34.33
CA LEU A 100 6.68 -4.12 -33.27
C LEU A 100 7.46 -4.46 -32.00
N SER A 101 8.68 -5.00 -32.16
CA SER A 101 9.57 -5.30 -31.03
C SER A 101 10.04 -4.03 -30.30
N LYS A 102 10.28 -2.96 -31.05
CA LYS A 102 10.65 -1.64 -30.50
C LYS A 102 9.47 -1.01 -29.76
N GLN A 103 8.26 -1.06 -30.33
CA GLN A 103 7.04 -0.58 -29.68
C GLN A 103 6.75 -1.35 -28.39
N THR A 104 6.88 -2.68 -28.42
CA THR A 104 6.76 -3.53 -27.22
C THR A 104 7.77 -3.14 -26.13
N SER A 105 9.02 -2.85 -26.50
CA SER A 105 10.06 -2.41 -25.56
C SER A 105 9.76 -1.03 -24.95
N ALA A 106 9.17 -0.12 -25.74
CA ALA A 106 8.74 1.18 -25.25
C ALA A 106 7.55 1.06 -24.29
N ALA A 107 6.54 0.26 -24.65
CA ALA A 107 5.37 0.01 -23.81
C ALA A 107 5.75 -0.63 -22.46
N THR A 108 6.60 -1.65 -22.46
CA THR A 108 7.10 -2.27 -21.22
C THR A 108 7.87 -1.28 -20.34
N THR A 109 8.59 -0.33 -20.94
CA THR A 109 9.29 0.72 -20.19
C THR A 109 8.32 1.74 -19.59
N ALA A 110 7.24 2.09 -20.30
CA ALA A 110 6.18 2.96 -19.77
C ALA A 110 5.46 2.28 -18.59
N ILE A 111 5.03 1.03 -18.75
CA ILE A 111 4.39 0.24 -17.69
C ILE A 111 5.31 0.15 -16.45
N SER A 112 6.62 -0.05 -16.66
CA SER A 112 7.57 -0.10 -15.53
C SER A 112 7.57 1.20 -14.70
N ARG A 113 7.39 2.36 -15.34
CA ARG A 113 7.33 3.65 -14.64
C ARG A 113 6.04 3.80 -13.84
N GLU A 114 4.90 3.47 -14.46
CA GLU A 114 3.59 3.52 -13.77
C GLU A 114 3.58 2.59 -12.54
N ILE A 115 4.18 1.40 -12.66
CA ILE A 115 4.29 0.45 -11.55
C ILE A 115 5.21 0.97 -10.43
N GLN A 116 6.26 1.73 -10.75
CA GLN A 116 7.10 2.37 -9.74
C GLN A 116 6.33 3.42 -8.93
N GLU A 117 5.44 4.18 -9.57
CA GLU A 117 4.57 5.14 -8.86
C GLU A 117 3.62 4.42 -7.89
N ILE A 118 3.06 3.29 -8.30
CA ILE A 118 2.22 2.45 -7.41
C ILE A 118 3.05 1.90 -6.23
N GLN A 119 4.29 1.48 -6.48
CA GLN A 119 5.19 1.00 -5.42
C GLN A 119 5.49 2.10 -4.39
N LEU A 120 5.72 3.33 -4.85
CA LEU A 120 5.96 4.49 -3.97
C LEU A 120 4.73 4.78 -3.11
N ALA A 121 3.54 4.86 -3.71
CA ALA A 121 2.29 5.09 -2.98
C ALA A 121 2.00 4.00 -1.93
N ALA A 122 2.29 2.73 -2.25
CA ALA A 122 2.15 1.63 -1.30
C ALA A 122 3.12 1.77 -0.11
N ASN A 123 4.38 2.17 -0.36
CA ASN A 123 5.37 2.40 0.68
C ASN A 123 5.01 3.59 1.58
N GLU A 124 4.50 4.69 1.01
CA GLU A 124 4.02 5.86 1.76
C GLU A 124 2.82 5.49 2.65
N THR A 125 1.92 4.65 2.14
CA THR A 125 0.81 4.09 2.92
C THR A 125 1.33 3.28 4.11
N ALA A 126 2.30 2.38 3.88
CA ALA A 126 2.90 1.58 4.94
C ALA A 126 3.61 2.43 6.00
N ALA A 127 4.29 3.52 5.58
CA ALA A 127 4.92 4.47 6.50
C ALA A 127 3.88 5.22 7.35
N SER A 128 2.80 5.68 6.73
CA SER A 128 1.69 6.35 7.42
C SER A 128 1.02 5.43 8.44
N LEU A 129 0.79 4.16 8.09
CA LEU A 129 0.25 3.16 9.02
C LEU A 129 1.14 2.97 10.26
N LYS A 130 2.47 2.93 10.09
CA LYS A 130 3.40 2.85 11.24
C LYS A 130 3.27 4.05 12.17
N MET A 131 3.10 5.25 11.61
CA MET A 131 2.88 6.46 12.42
C MET A 131 1.55 6.40 13.16
N ILE A 132 0.48 5.93 12.51
CA ILE A 132 -0.84 5.77 13.14
C ILE A 132 -0.78 4.73 14.26
N THR A 133 -0.13 3.58 14.05
CA THR A 133 0.07 2.56 15.11
C THR A 133 0.75 3.17 16.34
N LYS A 134 1.83 3.93 16.14
CA LYS A 134 2.52 4.60 17.25
C LYS A 134 1.60 5.57 18.00
N ARG A 135 0.77 6.33 17.29
CA ARG A 135 -0.20 7.24 17.92
C ARG A 135 -1.27 6.49 18.70
N LEU A 136 -1.75 5.36 18.20
CA LEU A 136 -2.69 4.51 18.94
C LEU A 136 -2.05 3.96 20.21
N ASP A 137 -0.78 3.54 20.17
CA ASP A 137 -0.07 3.08 21.37
C ASP A 137 0.03 4.18 22.43
N GLU A 138 0.30 5.43 22.03
CA GLU A 138 0.33 6.59 22.94
C GLU A 138 -1.04 6.89 23.57
N VAL A 139 -2.12 6.78 22.79
CA VAL A 139 -3.49 6.93 23.31
C VAL A 139 -3.81 5.77 24.26
N LYS A 140 -3.34 4.56 23.97
CA LYS A 140 -3.62 3.36 24.77
C LYS A 140 -3.01 3.47 26.16
N ASP A 141 -1.75 3.90 26.20
CA ASP A 141 -1.03 4.18 27.44
C ASP A 141 -1.72 5.29 28.26
N SER A 142 -2.21 6.34 27.60
CA SER A 142 -2.97 7.41 28.24
C SER A 142 -4.27 6.88 28.85
N ASN A 143 -5.02 6.07 28.11
CA ASN A 143 -6.26 5.46 28.58
C ASN A 143 -6.03 4.52 29.77
N TYR A 144 -4.97 3.70 29.75
CA TYR A 144 -4.63 2.85 30.90
C TYR A 144 -4.30 3.66 32.15
N LYS A 145 -3.61 4.79 32.03
CA LYS A 145 -3.34 5.68 33.17
C LYS A 145 -4.62 6.28 33.74
N ILE A 146 -5.57 6.67 32.88
CA ILE A 146 -6.87 7.18 33.33
C ILE A 146 -7.64 6.07 34.05
N PHE A 147 -7.63 4.85 33.51
CA PHE A 147 -8.27 3.68 34.13
C PHE A 147 -7.72 3.45 35.56
N ASP A 148 -6.40 3.43 35.74
CA ASP A 148 -5.75 3.29 37.04
C ASP A 148 -6.15 4.40 38.03
N ILE A 149 -6.23 5.66 37.57
CA ILE A 149 -6.67 6.77 38.42
C ILE A 149 -8.11 6.57 38.88
N LEU A 150 -9.01 6.19 37.97
CA LEU A 150 -10.42 5.98 38.29
C LEU A 150 -10.63 4.80 39.25
N GLU A 151 -9.92 3.68 39.05
CA GLU A 151 -9.97 2.54 39.99
C GLU A 151 -9.49 2.93 41.39
N ARG A 152 -8.49 3.80 41.51
CA ARG A 152 -7.97 4.26 42.82
C ARG A 152 -8.85 5.29 43.51
N MET A 153 -9.80 5.91 42.79
CA MET A 153 -10.77 6.86 43.33
C MET A 153 -12.03 6.19 43.86
N HIS A 154 -12.32 4.96 43.42
CA HIS A 154 -13.37 4.10 43.94
C HIS A 154 -12.95 3.45 45.27
#